data_AF-A0A6P0PGA5-F1
#
_entry.id   AF-A0A6P0PGA5-F1
#
_cell.length_a   1.000
_cell.length_b   1.000
_cell.length_c   1.000
_cell.angle_alpha   90.00
_cell.angle_beta   90.00
_cell.angle_gamma   90.00
#
_symmetry.space_group_name_H-M   'P 1'
#
loop_
_entity.id
_entity.type
_entity.pdbx_description
1 polymer ?
#
loop_
_entity_poly.entity_id
_entity_poly.type
_entity_poly.pdbx_seq_one_letter_code
_entity_poly.pdbx_strand_id
1 'polypeptide(L)'
;MGRNNHSQKKTLALQTQQLEKTPSLPSPPPQSQTASSSPPVMVEVIENIRQEVQIEGEADLVTELIDLFIEDTPQQLLAIKEAIDNSATKALKKSAHSLRGSSGNLGVVRLAEISAILEQKAKAGTITKAEAETLFTQLENEFIIAKSVLEELQV
;
A
#
# COMPACT_ATOMS: atom_id res chain seq x y z
N MET A 1 28.06 31.44 49.67
CA MET A 1 28.05 30.81 48.33
C MET A 1 28.78 29.47 48.41
N GLY A 2 28.04 28.37 48.50
CA GLY A 2 28.60 27.02 48.55
C GLY A 2 28.86 26.43 47.16
N ARG A 3 29.86 25.54 47.06
CA ARG A 3 30.00 24.58 45.97
C ARG A 3 30.28 23.20 46.59
N ASN A 4 29.30 22.30 46.43
CA ASN A 4 29.34 20.87 46.79
C ASN A 4 30.52 20.16 46.08
N ASN A 5 31.30 19.26 46.70
CA ASN A 5 30.99 17.88 47.11
C ASN A 5 30.43 17.03 45.94
N HIS A 6 30.80 15.79 45.62
CA HIS A 6 31.59 14.74 46.25
C HIS A 6 31.65 13.56 45.23
N SER A 7 32.66 12.68 45.37
CA SER A 7 32.60 11.22 45.07
C SER A 7 32.78 10.77 43.60
N GLN A 8 33.92 10.17 43.23
CA GLN A 8 34.37 8.78 43.47
C GLN A 8 33.59 7.74 42.63
N LYS A 9 34.26 7.06 41.69
CA LYS A 9 34.59 5.61 41.74
C LYS A 9 35.09 5.06 40.39
N LYS A 10 36.30 4.47 40.47
CA LYS A 10 36.87 3.30 39.75
C LYS A 10 36.18 2.81 38.46
N THR A 11 36.95 2.77 37.37
CA THR A 11 36.70 1.86 36.24
C THR A 11 37.91 0.94 36.07
N LEU A 12 37.65 -0.36 35.97
CA LEU A 12 38.59 -1.48 35.96
C LEU A 12 38.48 -2.23 34.61
N ALA A 13 39.61 -2.82 34.21
CA ALA A 13 39.79 -3.98 33.31
C ALA A 13 39.82 -3.78 31.77
N LEU A 14 41.07 -3.65 31.29
CA LEU A 14 41.74 -4.38 30.20
C LEU A 14 40.98 -5.52 29.47
N GLN A 15 40.72 -5.28 28.18
CA GLN A 15 41.29 -5.97 26.99
C GLN A 15 41.31 -7.51 26.88
N THR A 16 40.42 -8.05 26.04
CA THR A 16 40.57 -9.23 25.15
C THR A 16 39.63 -8.93 23.95
N GLN A 17 39.90 -9.07 22.65
CA GLN A 17 40.45 -10.14 21.82
C GLN A 17 40.58 -9.58 20.36
N GLN A 18 41.58 -10.03 19.60
CA GLN A 18 41.74 -9.78 18.15
C GLN A 18 41.23 -10.97 17.32
N LEU A 19 41.06 -10.73 16.00
CA LEU A 19 40.73 -11.65 14.88
C LEU A 19 39.19 -11.78 14.72
N GLU A 20 38.55 -11.43 13.61
CA GLU A 20 38.82 -11.90 12.24
C GLU A 20 38.50 -10.81 11.18
N LYS A 21 39.38 -10.67 10.19
CA LYS A 21 39.14 -9.91 8.96
C LYS A 21 38.64 -10.90 7.91
N THR A 22 37.38 -10.80 7.52
CA THR A 22 36.86 -11.35 6.26
C THR A 22 36.26 -10.18 5.46
N PRO A 23 36.57 -10.05 4.15
CA PRO A 23 35.97 -9.02 3.32
C PRO A 23 34.49 -9.33 3.15
N SER A 24 33.64 -8.51 3.78
CA SER A 24 32.20 -8.55 3.62
C SER A 24 31.86 -8.17 2.18
N LEU A 25 31.30 -9.11 1.41
CA LEU A 25 30.56 -8.78 0.20
C LEU A 25 29.48 -7.74 0.57
N PRO A 26 29.22 -6.72 -0.27
CA PRO A 26 28.10 -5.82 -0.01
C PRO A 26 26.82 -6.64 -0.01
N SER A 27 26.14 -6.69 1.13
CA SER A 27 24.77 -7.17 1.20
C SER A 27 23.94 -6.34 0.22
N PRO A 28 23.07 -6.96 -0.62
CA PRO A 28 22.06 -6.19 -1.34
C PRO A 28 21.25 -5.36 -0.31
N PRO A 29 20.77 -4.16 -0.70
CA PRO A 29 20.08 -3.27 0.23
C PRO A 29 18.93 -4.00 0.91
N PRO A 30 18.56 -3.62 2.16
CA PRO A 30 17.41 -4.21 2.82
C PRO A 30 16.16 -3.91 2.00
N GLN A 31 15.77 -4.86 1.13
CA GLN A 31 14.40 -5.01 0.67
C GLN A 31 13.59 -5.49 1.88
N SER A 32 13.31 -4.56 2.79
CA SER A 32 12.40 -4.74 3.91
C SER A 32 11.41 -3.59 3.87
N GLN A 33 10.67 -3.50 2.76
CA GLN A 33 9.31 -3.04 2.81
C GLN A 33 8.47 -4.28 3.08
N THR A 34 8.00 -4.35 4.31
CA THR A 34 7.02 -5.30 4.83
C THR A 34 6.08 -5.79 3.73
N ALA A 35 6.12 -7.09 3.44
CA ALA A 35 5.00 -7.77 2.82
C ALA A 35 3.79 -7.50 3.73
N SER A 36 2.93 -6.55 3.36
CA SER A 36 1.72 -6.31 4.13
C SER A 36 0.89 -7.58 4.05
N SER A 37 0.53 -8.09 5.22
CA SER A 37 -0.09 -9.40 5.44
C SER A 37 -1.52 -9.52 4.93
N SER A 38 -2.08 -8.46 4.36
CA SER A 38 -3.43 -8.45 3.81
C SER A 38 -3.43 -9.07 2.40
N PRO A 39 -4.39 -9.94 2.08
CA PRO A 39 -4.53 -10.49 0.73
C PRO A 39 -4.89 -9.38 -0.28
N PRO A 40 -4.51 -9.52 -1.57
CA PRO A 40 -4.84 -8.57 -2.64
C PRO A 40 -6.35 -8.34 -2.77
N VAL A 41 -7.13 -9.43 -2.68
CA VAL A 41 -8.58 -9.46 -2.75
C VAL A 41 -9.11 -10.36 -1.63
N MET A 42 -10.16 -9.93 -0.93
CA MET A 42 -10.92 -10.77 -0.01
C MET A 42 -12.05 -11.45 -0.76
N VAL A 43 -11.77 -12.65 -1.30
CA VAL A 43 -12.73 -13.42 -2.10
C VAL A 43 -14.05 -13.66 -1.34
N GLU A 44 -13.99 -13.88 -0.03
CA GLU A 44 -15.18 -14.06 0.82
C GLU A 44 -16.13 -12.86 0.77
N VAL A 45 -15.62 -11.63 0.65
CA VAL A 45 -16.45 -10.43 0.53
C VAL A 45 -17.23 -10.46 -0.79
N ILE A 46 -16.57 -10.83 -1.88
CA ILE A 46 -17.18 -10.91 -3.21
C ILE A 46 -18.27 -11.99 -3.23
N GLU A 47 -17.98 -13.16 -2.67
CA GLU A 47 -18.95 -14.26 -2.60
C GLU A 47 -20.14 -13.92 -1.70
N ASN A 48 -19.93 -13.22 -0.59
CA ASN A 48 -21.03 -12.74 0.25
C ASN A 48 -21.91 -11.73 -0.52
N ILE A 49 -21.31 -10.78 -1.24
CA ILE A 49 -22.07 -9.86 -2.10
C ILE A 49 -22.87 -10.66 -3.12
N ARG A 50 -22.27 -11.67 -3.77
CA ARG A 50 -22.94 -12.52 -4.76
C ARG A 50 -24.17 -13.20 -4.17
N GLN A 51 -24.05 -13.80 -2.98
CA GLN A 51 -25.19 -14.43 -2.31
C GLN A 51 -26.30 -13.44 -1.92
N GLU A 52 -25.96 -12.18 -1.63
CA GLU A 52 -26.93 -11.15 -1.24
C GLU A 52 -27.66 -10.52 -2.42
N VAL A 53 -26.99 -10.34 -3.56
CA VAL A 53 -27.55 -9.60 -4.71
C VAL A 53 -28.02 -10.51 -5.84
N GLN A 54 -27.62 -11.78 -5.88
CA GLN A 54 -27.99 -12.68 -6.96
C GLN A 54 -29.49 -13.03 -6.93
N ILE A 55 -30.15 -12.81 -8.06
CA ILE A 55 -31.53 -13.21 -8.29
C ILE A 55 -31.53 -14.46 -9.19
N GLU A 56 -32.27 -15.50 -8.79
CA GLU A 56 -32.40 -16.72 -9.59
C GLU A 56 -32.98 -16.39 -10.98
N GLY A 57 -32.25 -16.76 -12.04
CA GLY A 57 -32.65 -16.53 -13.43
C GLY A 57 -32.24 -15.17 -14.01
N GLU A 58 -31.57 -14.31 -13.23
CA GLU A 58 -30.97 -13.07 -13.72
C GLU A 58 -29.46 -13.23 -13.99
N ALA A 59 -28.89 -12.25 -14.69
CA ALA A 59 -27.44 -12.18 -14.91
C ALA A 59 -26.69 -12.05 -13.58
N ASP A 60 -25.43 -12.45 -13.58
CA ASP A 60 -24.59 -12.34 -12.40
C ASP A 60 -24.14 -10.89 -12.19
N LEU A 61 -24.84 -10.19 -11.30
CA LEU A 61 -24.57 -8.79 -11.00
C LEU A 61 -23.16 -8.58 -10.44
N VAL A 62 -22.59 -9.56 -9.75
CA VAL A 62 -21.22 -9.45 -9.22
C VAL A 62 -20.21 -9.52 -10.35
N THR A 63 -20.44 -10.38 -11.34
CA THR A 63 -19.62 -10.41 -12.55
C THR A 63 -19.64 -9.07 -13.28
N GLU A 64 -20.81 -8.42 -13.41
CA GLU A 64 -20.90 -7.08 -14.00
C GLU A 64 -20.16 -6.01 -13.18
N LEU A 65 -20.23 -6.08 -11.84
CA LEU A 65 -19.49 -5.17 -10.95
C LEU A 65 -17.98 -5.37 -11.06
N ILE A 66 -17.53 -6.62 -11.21
CA ILE A 66 -16.12 -6.95 -11.44
C ILE A 66 -15.65 -6.37 -12.78
N ASP A 67 -16.41 -6.58 -13.85
CA ASP A 67 -16.10 -6.04 -15.18
C ASP A 67 -15.98 -4.53 -15.15
N LEU A 68 -16.98 -3.84 -14.57
CA LEU A 68 -16.97 -2.39 -14.44
C LEU A 68 -15.75 -1.91 -13.65
N PHE A 69 -15.39 -2.59 -12.57
CA PHE A 69 -14.21 -2.24 -11.78
C PHE A 69 -12.90 -2.39 -12.60
N ILE A 70 -12.76 -3.48 -13.34
CA ILE A 70 -11.58 -3.76 -14.18
C ILE A 70 -11.48 -2.73 -15.32
N GLU A 71 -12.60 -2.32 -15.91
CA GLU A 71 -12.64 -1.32 -16.99
C GLU A 71 -12.36 0.11 -16.51
N ASP A 72 -12.90 0.51 -15.35
CA ASP A 72 -12.77 1.88 -14.82
C ASP A 72 -11.43 2.15 -14.15
N THR A 73 -10.84 1.15 -13.48
CA THR A 73 -9.64 1.34 -12.66
C THR A 73 -8.44 1.89 -13.44
N PRO A 74 -8.14 1.47 -14.69
CA PRO A 74 -7.08 2.07 -15.50
C PRO A 74 -7.22 3.58 -15.68
N GLN A 75 -8.44 4.09 -15.88
CA GLN A 75 -8.67 5.53 -16.01
C GLN A 75 -8.42 6.26 -14.67
N GLN A 76 -8.79 5.64 -13.56
CA GLN A 76 -8.52 6.19 -12.23
C GLN A 76 -7.01 6.23 -11.92
N LEU A 77 -6.27 5.18 -12.30
CA LEU A 77 -4.81 5.14 -12.17
C LEU A 77 -4.14 6.23 -13.01
N LEU A 78 -4.57 6.44 -14.26
CA LEU A 78 -4.09 7.54 -15.09
C LEU A 78 -4.33 8.90 -14.43
N ALA A 79 -5.53 9.15 -13.91
CA ALA A 79 -5.84 10.39 -13.21
C ALA A 79 -4.99 10.61 -11.95
N ILE A 80 -4.63 9.54 -11.23
CA ILE A 80 -3.67 9.61 -10.11
C ILE A 80 -2.29 9.99 -10.64
N LYS A 81 -1.81 9.33 -11.70
CA LYS A 81 -0.50 9.60 -12.29
C LYS A 81 -0.35 11.03 -12.76
N GLU A 82 -1.35 11.54 -13.49
CA GLU A 82 -1.37 12.94 -13.94
C GLU A 82 -1.36 13.92 -12.76
N ALA A 83 -2.09 13.62 -11.69
CA ALA A 83 -2.08 14.46 -10.50
C ALA A 83 -0.71 14.48 -9.80
N ILE A 84 0.00 13.35 -9.79
CA ILE A 84 1.38 13.26 -9.28
C ILE A 84 2.32 14.09 -10.13
N ASP A 85 2.26 13.94 -11.45
CA ASP A 85 3.16 14.63 -12.38
C ASP A 85 3.01 16.14 -12.35
N ASN A 86 1.77 16.62 -12.19
CA ASN A 86 1.44 18.03 -12.07
C ASN A 86 1.52 18.57 -10.64
N SER A 87 1.91 17.76 -9.65
CA SER A 87 1.88 18.14 -8.22
C SER A 87 0.50 18.68 -7.78
N ALA A 88 -0.57 18.18 -8.38
CA ALA A 88 -1.93 18.65 -8.19
C ALA A 88 -2.59 17.94 -6.99
N THR A 89 -2.20 18.33 -5.78
CA THR A 89 -2.59 17.64 -4.52
C THR A 89 -4.10 17.47 -4.35
N LYS A 90 -4.91 18.45 -4.77
CA LYS A 90 -6.38 18.36 -4.70
C LYS A 90 -6.94 17.30 -5.65
N ALA A 91 -6.38 17.20 -6.86
CA ALA A 91 -6.76 16.18 -7.83
C ALA A 91 -6.30 14.80 -7.34
N LEU A 92 -5.07 14.69 -6.83
CA LEU A 92 -4.53 13.45 -6.27
C LEU A 92 -5.42 12.90 -5.15
N LYS A 93 -5.80 13.76 -4.20
CA LYS A 93 -6.74 13.39 -3.13
C LYS A 93 -8.07 12.87 -3.71
N LYS A 94 -8.65 13.56 -4.69
CA LYS A 94 -9.95 13.18 -5.26
C LYS A 94 -9.87 11.83 -5.97
N SER A 95 -8.87 11.62 -6.81
CA SER A 95 -8.69 10.36 -7.55
C SER A 95 -8.39 9.19 -6.61
N ALA A 96 -7.53 9.41 -5.60
CA ALA A 96 -7.25 8.40 -4.58
C ALA A 96 -8.50 8.05 -3.74
N HIS A 97 -9.34 9.05 -3.40
CA HIS A 97 -10.61 8.82 -2.70
C HIS A 97 -11.57 7.95 -3.53
N SER A 98 -11.69 8.24 -4.82
CA SER A 98 -12.53 7.47 -5.75
C SER A 98 -12.07 6.01 -5.82
N LEU A 99 -10.78 5.78 -6.08
CA LEU A 99 -10.22 4.44 -6.22
C LEU A 99 -10.31 3.64 -4.91
N ARG A 100 -10.14 4.31 -3.76
CA ARG A 100 -10.35 3.70 -2.44
C ARG A 100 -11.79 3.19 -2.29
N GLY A 101 -12.78 3.99 -2.67
CA GLY A 101 -14.19 3.64 -2.55
C GLY A 101 -14.56 2.46 -3.42
N SER A 102 -14.20 2.50 -4.70
CA SER A 102 -14.48 1.40 -5.63
C SER A 102 -13.78 0.10 -5.21
N SER A 103 -12.50 0.19 -4.80
CA SER A 103 -11.75 -0.98 -4.35
C SER A 103 -12.30 -1.56 -3.04
N GLY A 104 -12.69 -0.69 -2.09
CA GLY A 104 -13.23 -1.12 -0.80
C GLY A 104 -14.57 -1.83 -0.91
N ASN A 105 -15.45 -1.36 -1.80
CA ASN A 105 -16.77 -1.96 -2.02
C ASN A 105 -16.68 -3.39 -2.60
N LEU A 106 -15.66 -3.67 -3.43
CA LEU A 106 -15.47 -4.97 -4.08
C LEU A 106 -14.52 -5.89 -3.28
N GLY A 107 -14.04 -5.47 -2.10
CA GLY A 107 -13.11 -6.28 -1.32
C GLY A 107 -11.68 -6.35 -1.90
N VAL A 108 -11.30 -5.40 -2.76
CA VAL A 108 -9.95 -5.26 -3.33
C VAL A 108 -9.07 -4.48 -2.34
N VAL A 109 -8.67 -5.18 -1.27
CA VAL A 109 -8.17 -4.57 -0.04
C VAL A 109 -6.89 -3.78 -0.24
N ARG A 110 -5.90 -4.30 -0.97
CA ARG A 110 -4.58 -3.63 -1.06
C ARG A 110 -4.64 -2.34 -1.86
N LEU A 111 -5.40 -2.34 -2.96
CA LEU A 111 -5.68 -1.11 -3.69
C LEU A 111 -6.39 -0.07 -2.82
N ALA A 112 -7.37 -0.50 -2.00
CA ALA A 112 -8.05 0.38 -1.08
C ALA A 112 -7.11 0.97 -0.01
N GLU A 113 -6.23 0.15 0.58
CA GLU A 113 -5.24 0.55 1.58
C GLU A 113 -4.26 1.60 1.03
N ILE A 114 -3.63 1.31 -0.12
CA ILE A 114 -2.65 2.22 -0.74
C ILE A 114 -3.32 3.53 -1.18
N SER A 115 -4.53 3.44 -1.74
CA SER A 115 -5.33 4.60 -2.11
C SER A 115 -5.69 5.47 -0.89
N ALA A 116 -5.98 4.84 0.26
CA ALA A 116 -6.21 5.57 1.51
C ALA A 116 -4.95 6.29 2.01
N ILE A 117 -3.77 5.67 1.88
CA ILE A 117 -2.49 6.31 2.23
C ILE A 117 -2.24 7.53 1.35
N LEU A 118 -2.41 7.40 0.03
CA LEU A 118 -2.30 8.52 -0.92
C LEU A 118 -3.29 9.64 -0.60
N GLU A 119 -4.57 9.31 -0.37
CA GLU A 119 -5.61 10.27 -0.01
C GLU A 119 -5.25 11.05 1.25
N GLN A 120 -4.82 10.35 2.31
CA GLN A 120 -4.49 10.97 3.59
C GLN A 120 -3.27 11.89 3.50
N LYS A 121 -2.20 11.43 2.85
CA LYS A 121 -0.97 12.23 2.71
C LYS A 121 -1.16 13.42 1.77
N ALA A 122 -1.95 13.26 0.70
CA ALA A 122 -2.36 14.37 -0.15
C ALA A 122 -3.22 15.38 0.63
N LYS A 123 -4.20 14.91 1.43
CA LYS A 123 -5.02 15.78 2.28
C LYS A 123 -4.18 16.55 3.31
N ALA A 124 -3.16 15.93 3.88
CA ALA A 124 -2.26 16.55 4.85
C ALA A 124 -1.22 17.48 4.20
N GLY A 125 -1.05 17.43 2.87
CA GLY A 125 0.00 18.19 2.17
C GLY A 125 1.42 17.72 2.49
N THR A 126 1.58 16.50 3.00
CA THR A 126 2.87 15.96 3.46
C THR A 126 3.52 15.01 2.45
N ILE A 127 2.81 14.66 1.38
CA ILE A 127 3.33 13.74 0.37
C ILE A 127 4.38 14.41 -0.52
N THR A 128 5.53 13.76 -0.65
CA THR A 128 6.55 14.16 -1.64
C THR A 128 6.27 13.50 -2.99
N LYS A 129 6.79 14.08 -4.09
CA LYS A 129 6.62 13.49 -5.43
C LYS A 129 7.18 12.06 -5.50
N ALA A 130 8.39 11.84 -4.97
CA ALA A 130 9.04 10.52 -4.96
C ALA A 130 8.24 9.47 -4.16
N GLU A 131 7.66 9.88 -3.03
CA GLU A 131 6.78 9.01 -2.24
C GLU A 131 5.49 8.67 -3.01
N ALA A 132 4.88 9.67 -3.66
CA ALA A 132 3.69 9.46 -4.48
C ALA A 132 3.95 8.52 -5.66
N GLU A 133 5.09 8.67 -6.35
CA GLU A 133 5.51 7.78 -7.43
C GLU A 133 5.73 6.34 -6.93
N THR A 134 6.33 6.17 -5.74
CA THR A 134 6.51 4.85 -5.13
C THR A 134 5.17 4.18 -4.81
N LEU A 135 4.23 4.93 -4.23
CA LEU A 135 2.88 4.43 -3.93
C LEU A 135 2.09 4.15 -5.22
N PHE A 136 2.29 4.95 -6.27
CA PHE A 136 1.67 4.71 -7.57
C PHE A 136 2.15 3.40 -8.21
N THR A 137 3.45 3.12 -8.22
CA THR A 137 3.96 1.83 -8.71
C THR A 137 3.40 0.65 -7.90
N GLN A 138 3.16 0.82 -6.60
CA GLN A 138 2.47 -0.19 -5.80
C GLN A 138 1.01 -0.37 -6.22
N LEU A 139 0.26 0.72 -6.47
CA LEU A 139 -1.10 0.62 -7.01
C LEU A 139 -1.15 -0.14 -8.33
N GLU A 140 -0.24 0.14 -9.28
CA GLU A 140 -0.21 -0.55 -10.58
C GLU A 140 0.01 -2.05 -10.42
N ASN A 141 0.98 -2.44 -9.58
CA ASN A 141 1.26 -3.85 -9.32
C ASN A 141 0.09 -4.55 -8.63
N GLU A 142 -0.50 -3.93 -7.60
CA GLU A 142 -1.64 -4.51 -6.89
C GLU A 142 -2.88 -4.59 -7.79
N PHE A 143 -3.08 -3.65 -8.72
CA PHE A 143 -4.16 -3.76 -9.71
C PHE A 143 -3.97 -4.95 -10.64
N ILE A 144 -2.75 -5.21 -11.12
CA ILE A 144 -2.48 -6.39 -11.96
C ILE A 144 -2.80 -7.68 -11.21
N ILE A 145 -2.36 -7.78 -9.96
CA ILE A 145 -2.62 -8.97 -9.12
C ILE A 145 -4.12 -9.11 -8.85
N ALA A 146 -4.78 -8.04 -8.43
CA ALA A 146 -6.21 -8.03 -8.15
C ALA A 146 -7.02 -8.40 -9.39
N LYS A 147 -6.69 -7.83 -10.55
CA LYS A 147 -7.35 -8.12 -11.82
C LYS A 147 -7.32 -9.62 -12.11
N SER A 148 -6.15 -10.27 -12.02
CA SER A 148 -6.06 -11.72 -12.26
C SER A 148 -6.94 -12.53 -11.29
N VAL A 149 -6.94 -12.18 -10.00
CA VAL A 149 -7.80 -12.86 -9.03
C VAL A 149 -9.28 -12.64 -9.33
N LEU A 150 -9.66 -11.42 -9.71
CA LEU A 150 -11.05 -11.09 -10.04
C LEU A 150 -11.53 -11.82 -11.31
N GLU A 151 -10.68 -11.92 -12.34
CA GLU A 151 -10.98 -12.68 -13.58
C GLU A 151 -11.19 -14.18 -13.28
N GLU A 152 -10.47 -14.74 -12.30
CA GLU A 152 -10.68 -16.13 -11.83
C GLU A 152 -11.98 -16.34 -11.06
N LEU A 153 -12.66 -15.28 -10.60
CA LEU A 153 -13.95 -15.38 -9.89
C LEU A 153 -15.17 -15.25 -10.82
N GLN A 154 -14.93 -15.05 -12.12
CA GLN A 154 -15.98 -14.93 -13.13
C GLN A 154 -16.28 -16.27 -13.85
N VAL A 155 -15.50 -17.32 -13.57
CA VAL A 155 -15.65 -18.68 -14.13
C VAL A 155 -16.44 -19.60 -13.22
#